data_AF-A0A286CV22-F1
#
_entry.id   AF-A0A286CV22-F1
#
_cell.length_a   1.000
_cell.length_b   1.000
_cell.length_c   1.000
_cell.angle_alpha   90.00
_cell.angle_beta   90.00
_cell.angle_gamma   90.00
#
_symmetry.space_group_name_H-M   'P 1'
#
loop_
_entity.id
_entity.type
_entity.pdbx_description
1 polymer ?
#
loop_
_entity_poly.entity_id
_entity_poly.type
_entity_poly.pdbx_seq_one_letter_code
_entity_poly.pdbx_strand_id
1 'polypeptide(L)'
;MLDPQILHQRASRVLPIRLQTTALMSDADGAERPDAMRLLIRRCRSGAIRFRLATETLAGLAQAPLDYLKQATTAREGLGRRRPPLRYGPWQTVAAPHGMGFVTCSVDGRATLWLIPGQQLAVYGWNDRGLCAGWEAGPWTC
;
A
#
# COMPACT_ATOMS: atom_id res chain seq x y z
N MET A 1 12.33 -20.66 11.37
CA MET A 1 12.57 -19.53 10.46
C MET A 1 11.49 -19.60 9.38
N LEU A 2 10.61 -18.61 9.27
CA LEU A 2 9.53 -18.64 8.26
C LEU A 2 10.13 -18.31 6.89
N ASP A 3 9.77 -19.08 5.87
CA ASP A 3 10.21 -18.85 4.49
C ASP A 3 9.72 -17.47 4.00
N PRO A 4 10.62 -16.59 3.50
CA PRO A 4 10.26 -15.28 2.97
C PRO A 4 9.21 -15.35 1.85
N GLN A 5 9.18 -16.43 1.07
CA GLN A 5 8.19 -16.63 0.02
C GLN A 5 6.80 -16.94 0.59
N ILE A 6 6.72 -17.74 1.65
CA ILE A 6 5.46 -18.01 2.36
C ILE A 6 4.95 -16.73 3.04
N LEU A 7 5.85 -15.95 3.63
CA LEU A 7 5.51 -14.64 4.21
C LEU A 7 4.96 -13.69 3.14
N HIS A 8 5.62 -13.61 1.98
CA HIS A 8 5.17 -12.79 0.87
C HIS A 8 3.78 -13.18 0.38
N GLN A 9 3.54 -14.48 0.14
CA GLN A 9 2.23 -14.98 -0.28
C GLN A 9 1.11 -14.68 0.74
N ARG A 10 1.43 -14.72 2.04
CA ARG A 10 0.46 -14.37 3.09
C ARG A 10 0.21 -12.88 3.13
N ALA A 11 1.27 -12.08 3.02
CA ALA A 11 1.18 -10.63 3.10
C ALA A 11 0.51 -10.04 1.85
N SER A 12 0.73 -10.59 0.66
CA SER A 12 0.15 -10.09 -0.60
C SER A 12 -1.38 -10.20 -0.68
N ARG A 13 -2.00 -10.96 0.24
CA ARG A 13 -3.45 -11.12 0.36
C ARG A 13 -4.18 -9.81 0.62
N VAL A 14 -3.56 -8.91 1.37
CA VAL A 14 -4.15 -7.61 1.70
C VAL A 14 -4.08 -6.63 0.54
N LEU A 15 -3.20 -6.89 -0.43
CA LEU A 15 -3.03 -6.01 -1.57
C LEU A 15 -4.14 -6.22 -2.60
N PRO A 16 -4.56 -5.17 -3.32
CA PRO A 16 -5.44 -5.28 -4.46
C PRO A 16 -5.00 -6.32 -5.48
N ILE A 17 -5.96 -7.02 -6.08
CA ILE A 17 -5.68 -8.11 -7.04
C ILE A 17 -4.84 -7.68 -8.24
N ARG A 18 -4.98 -6.42 -8.67
CA ARG A 18 -4.20 -5.82 -9.76
C ARG A 18 -2.77 -5.49 -9.35
N LEU A 19 -2.46 -5.36 -8.06
CA LEU A 19 -1.12 -4.97 -7.60
C LEU A 19 -0.26 -6.21 -7.37
N GLN A 20 0.49 -6.59 -8.40
CA GLN A 20 1.47 -7.67 -8.32
C GLN A 20 2.75 -7.20 -7.62
N THR A 21 3.30 -8.08 -6.79
CA THR A 21 4.52 -7.85 -6.01
C THR A 21 5.39 -9.10 -6.05
N THR A 22 6.70 -8.92 -6.02
CA THR A 22 7.68 -10.01 -6.22
C THR A 22 8.32 -10.49 -4.93
N ALA A 23 8.46 -9.61 -3.93
CA ALA A 23 9.11 -9.95 -2.66
C ALA A 23 8.65 -9.03 -1.53
N LEU A 24 8.85 -9.47 -0.29
CA LEU A 24 8.86 -8.59 0.87
C LEU A 24 10.23 -7.91 0.99
N MET A 25 10.22 -6.61 1.26
CA MET A 25 11.45 -5.85 1.48
C MET A 25 11.73 -5.74 2.98
N SER A 26 12.96 -6.07 3.37
CA SER A 26 13.40 -5.91 4.76
C SER A 26 13.83 -4.46 5.01
N ASP A 27 13.89 -4.06 6.29
CA ASP A 27 14.45 -2.74 6.66
C ASP A 27 15.97 -2.65 6.40
N ALA A 28 16.63 -3.79 6.24
CA ALA A 28 18.06 -3.89 5.97
C ALA A 28 18.43 -3.72 4.49
N ASP A 29 17.47 -3.73 3.55
CA ASP A 29 17.75 -3.73 2.10
C ASP A 29 18.26 -2.38 1.54
N GLY A 30 18.72 -1.45 2.38
CA GLY A 30 19.53 -0.30 1.98
C GLY A 30 18.86 0.73 1.05
N ALA A 31 17.63 0.51 0.58
CA ALA A 31 16.85 1.53 -0.09
C ALA A 31 16.57 2.63 0.94
N GLU A 32 17.23 3.77 0.77
CA GLU A 32 17.06 4.96 1.60
C GLU A 32 15.61 5.09 2.01
N ARG A 33 15.32 5.05 3.33
CA ARG A 33 13.99 5.33 3.83
C ARG A 33 13.64 6.71 3.29
N PRO A 34 12.73 6.85 2.32
CA PRO A 34 12.39 8.15 1.79
C PRO A 34 11.85 8.94 2.99
N ASP A 35 12.34 10.15 3.26
CA ASP A 35 11.92 10.87 4.46
C ASP A 35 10.40 11.13 4.49
N ALA A 36 9.76 11.19 3.32
CA ALA A 36 8.31 11.13 3.19
C ALA A 36 7.73 9.86 3.85
N MET A 37 8.33 8.69 3.61
CA MET A 37 7.91 7.41 4.18
C MET A 37 8.07 7.33 5.70
N ARG A 38 9.04 8.05 6.29
CA ARG A 38 9.15 8.15 7.77
C ARG A 38 7.94 8.84 8.38
N LEU A 39 7.42 9.90 7.74
CA LEU A 39 6.22 10.59 8.19
C LEU A 39 4.97 9.70 8.03
N LEU A 40 4.95 8.86 7.00
CA LEU A 40 3.83 7.97 6.69
C LEU A 40 3.79 6.73 7.58
N ILE A 41 4.94 6.11 7.85
CA ILE A 41 5.06 4.97 8.78
C ILE A 41 4.82 5.42 10.22
N ARG A 42 5.23 6.64 10.61
CA ARG A 42 4.90 7.21 11.95
C ARG A 42 3.40 7.30 12.21
N ARG A 43 2.56 7.36 11.17
CA ARG A 43 1.09 7.37 11.31
C ARG A 43 0.50 5.96 11.47
N CYS A 44 1.22 4.91 11.08
CA CYS A 44 0.80 3.52 11.22
C CYS A 44 1.29 2.97 12.58
N ARG A 45 0.51 3.22 13.65
CA ARG A 45 0.93 2.90 15.02
C ARG A 45 1.03 1.40 15.33
N SER A 46 0.41 0.52 14.54
CA SER A 46 0.46 -0.94 14.76
C SER A 46 1.51 -1.65 13.92
N GLY A 47 1.78 -1.20 12.69
CA GLY A 47 2.82 -1.79 11.86
C GLY A 47 2.71 -1.45 10.37
N ALA A 48 3.74 -1.84 9.63
CA ALA A 48 3.77 -1.74 8.17
C ALA A 48 4.57 -2.88 7.53
N ILE A 49 4.14 -3.30 6.35
CA ILE A 49 4.83 -4.27 5.49
C ILE A 49 5.18 -3.60 4.17
N ARG A 50 6.38 -3.88 3.65
CA ARG A 50 6.88 -3.35 2.39
C ARG A 50 7.01 -4.46 1.35
N PHE A 51 6.60 -4.16 0.14
CA PHE A 51 6.63 -5.06 -0.99
C PHE A 51 7.38 -4.43 -2.15
N ARG A 52 8.17 -5.24 -2.83
CA ARG A 52 8.69 -4.88 -4.15
C ARG A 52 7.58 -5.03 -5.19
N LEU A 53 7.29 -3.96 -5.92
CA LEU A 53 6.36 -3.98 -7.04
C LEU A 53 6.90 -4.85 -8.17
N ALA A 54 6.03 -5.64 -8.77
CA ALA A 54 6.35 -6.40 -9.96
C ALA A 54 6.39 -5.50 -11.20
N THR A 55 7.16 -5.88 -12.21
CA THR A 55 7.35 -5.12 -13.45
C THR A 55 6.02 -4.88 -14.18
N GLU A 56 5.08 -5.80 -14.10
CA GLU A 56 3.73 -5.70 -14.69
C GLU A 56 2.94 -4.55 -14.06
N THR A 57 3.01 -4.42 -12.73
CA THR A 57 2.37 -3.32 -12.00
C THR A 57 2.99 -1.99 -12.39
N LEU A 58 4.32 -1.94 -12.49
CA LEU A 58 5.03 -0.73 -12.89
C LEU A 58 4.70 -0.31 -14.32
N ALA A 59 4.63 -1.26 -15.25
CA ALA A 59 4.24 -1.02 -16.64
C ALA A 59 2.79 -0.48 -16.73
N GLY A 60 1.86 -1.07 -15.98
CA GLY A 60 0.48 -0.59 -15.93
C GLY A 60 0.36 0.83 -15.37
N LEU A 61 1.12 1.14 -14.32
CA LEU A 61 1.18 2.48 -13.73
C LEU A 61 1.85 3.51 -14.66
N ALA A 62 2.82 3.10 -15.48
CA ALA A 62 3.48 3.99 -16.43
C ALA A 62 2.59 4.37 -17.62
N GLN A 63 1.68 3.48 -18.03
CA GLN A 63 0.80 3.72 -19.19
C GLN A 63 -0.44 4.56 -18.83
N ALA A 64 -1.18 4.17 -17.80
CA ALA A 64 -2.44 4.80 -17.44
C ALA A 64 -2.69 4.68 -15.92
N PRO A 65 -1.97 5.46 -15.09
CA PRO A 65 -1.93 5.25 -13.65
C PRO A 65 -3.31 5.32 -12.99
N LEU A 66 -4.11 6.35 -13.31
CA LEU A 66 -5.42 6.53 -12.69
C LEU A 66 -6.39 5.41 -13.05
N ASP A 67 -6.43 4.98 -14.32
CA ASP A 67 -7.34 3.90 -14.75
C ASP A 67 -6.90 2.54 -14.21
N TYR A 68 -5.59 2.30 -14.13
CA TYR A 68 -5.04 1.14 -13.47
C TYR A 68 -5.47 1.08 -12.00
N LEU A 69 -5.37 2.20 -11.29
CA LEU A 69 -5.66 2.29 -9.86
C LEU A 69 -7.16 2.24 -9.54
N LYS A 70 -8.03 2.77 -10.41
CA LYS A 70 -9.49 2.58 -10.29
C LYS A 70 -9.89 1.09 -10.25
N GLN A 71 -9.13 0.24 -10.92
CA GLN A 71 -9.32 -1.22 -10.91
C GLN A 71 -8.64 -1.91 -9.71
N ALA A 72 -7.77 -1.20 -8.98
CA ALA A 72 -6.99 -1.71 -7.86
C ALA A 72 -7.59 -1.31 -6.50
N THR A 73 -8.89 -1.56 -6.29
CA THR A 73 -9.62 -1.15 -5.08
C THR A 73 -10.09 -2.31 -4.20
N THR A 74 -9.95 -3.56 -4.66
CA THR A 74 -10.36 -4.74 -3.88
C THR A 74 -9.18 -5.66 -3.63
N ALA A 75 -8.89 -5.93 -2.36
CA ALA A 75 -7.86 -6.86 -1.92
C ALA A 75 -8.10 -8.28 -2.45
N ARG A 76 -7.04 -9.09 -2.51
CA ARG A 76 -7.14 -10.51 -2.91
C ARG A 76 -7.96 -11.32 -1.90
N GLU A 77 -7.71 -11.11 -0.61
CA GLU A 77 -8.41 -11.81 0.47
C GLU A 77 -8.61 -10.89 1.68
N GLY A 78 -9.47 -11.30 2.61
CA GLY A 78 -9.60 -10.66 3.91
C GLY A 78 -8.49 -11.07 4.87
N LEU A 79 -8.19 -10.23 5.87
CA LEU A 79 -7.21 -10.51 6.94
C LEU A 79 -7.62 -11.63 7.92
N GLY A 80 -8.70 -12.37 7.64
CA GLY A 80 -9.13 -13.50 8.44
C GLY A 80 -9.92 -14.50 7.61
N ARG A 81 -9.93 -15.77 8.02
CA ARG A 81 -10.53 -16.91 7.29
C ARG A 81 -12.00 -16.73 6.87
N ARG A 82 -12.75 -15.82 7.54
CA ARG A 82 -14.17 -15.53 7.27
C ARG A 82 -14.45 -14.06 6.98
N ARG A 83 -13.42 -13.23 6.85
CA ARG A 83 -13.64 -11.80 6.55
C ARG A 83 -13.67 -11.59 5.04
N PRO A 84 -14.61 -10.77 4.53
CA PRO A 84 -14.59 -10.40 3.12
C PRO A 84 -13.26 -9.70 2.77
N PRO A 85 -12.86 -9.71 1.50
CA PRO A 85 -11.70 -8.95 1.05
C PRO A 85 -11.82 -7.47 1.43
N LEU A 86 -10.69 -6.92 1.88
CA LEU A 86 -10.60 -5.50 2.22
C LEU A 86 -10.87 -4.65 0.97
N ARG A 87 -11.72 -3.62 1.10
CA ARG A 87 -11.93 -2.63 0.06
C ARG A 87 -11.16 -1.36 0.37
N TYR A 88 -10.58 -0.79 -0.66
CA TYR A 88 -9.87 0.48 -0.64
C TYR A 88 -10.72 1.55 -1.30
N GLY A 89 -10.62 2.76 -0.77
CA GLY A 89 -11.25 3.95 -1.30
C GLY A 89 -10.57 4.45 -2.58
N PRO A 90 -10.98 5.62 -3.08
CA PRO A 90 -10.34 6.24 -4.24
C PRO A 90 -8.85 6.45 -3.99
N TRP A 91 -8.07 6.28 -5.05
CA TRP A 91 -6.64 6.55 -5.03
C TRP A 91 -6.38 8.04 -5.17
N GLN A 92 -5.43 8.54 -4.41
CA GLN A 92 -4.97 9.92 -4.45
C GLN A 92 -3.53 9.97 -4.92
N THR A 93 -3.18 10.98 -5.72
CA THR A 93 -1.80 11.27 -6.11
C THR A 93 -1.11 12.06 -5.01
N VAL A 94 0.12 11.70 -4.70
CA VAL A 94 0.95 12.41 -3.71
C VAL A 94 2.34 12.68 -4.27
N ALA A 95 2.95 13.78 -3.86
CA ALA A 95 4.36 14.01 -4.14
C ALA A 95 5.21 13.02 -3.33
N ALA A 96 6.12 12.30 -4.00
CA ALA A 96 7.08 11.41 -3.39
C ALA A 96 8.52 11.82 -3.76
N PRO A 97 9.55 11.46 -2.96
CA PRO A 97 10.92 11.93 -3.16
C PRO A 97 11.57 11.54 -4.50
N HIS A 98 10.94 10.68 -5.31
CA HIS A 98 11.41 10.27 -6.64
C HIS A 98 10.28 10.27 -7.67
N GLY A 99 9.31 11.18 -7.53
CA GLY A 99 8.22 11.37 -8.49
C GLY A 99 6.84 11.27 -7.87
N MET A 100 5.87 10.84 -8.67
CA MET A 100 4.49 10.69 -8.22
C MET A 100 4.32 9.38 -7.44
N GLY A 101 3.74 9.48 -6.25
CA GLY A 101 3.23 8.34 -5.49
C GLY A 101 1.72 8.30 -5.52
N PHE A 102 1.16 7.17 -5.06
CA PHE A 102 -0.27 6.97 -4.93
C PHE A 102 -0.62 6.45 -3.56
N VAL A 103 -1.71 6.93 -2.98
CA VAL A 103 -2.20 6.49 -1.68
C VAL A 103 -3.68 6.16 -1.73
N THR A 104 -4.07 5.14 -1.00
CA THR A 104 -5.47 4.88 -0.68
C THR A 104 -5.61 4.37 0.74
N CYS A 105 -6.76 4.62 1.36
CA CYS A 105 -7.14 4.06 2.65
C CYS A 105 -8.14 2.93 2.45
N SER A 106 -8.17 1.98 3.38
CA SER A 106 -9.25 1.02 3.42
C SER A 106 -10.56 1.70 3.83
N VAL A 107 -11.68 1.19 3.32
CA VAL A 107 -13.03 1.73 3.62
C VAL A 107 -13.37 1.65 5.11
N ASP A 108 -12.80 0.66 5.82
CA ASP A 108 -12.95 0.54 7.28
C ASP A 108 -12.02 1.49 8.06
N GLY A 109 -11.18 2.27 7.37
CA GLY A 109 -10.24 3.21 7.93
C GLY A 109 -9.16 2.55 8.80
N ARG A 110 -8.83 1.27 8.61
CA ARG A 110 -7.83 0.57 9.43
C ARG A 110 -6.49 0.37 8.75
N ALA A 111 -6.45 0.51 7.44
CA ALA A 111 -5.27 0.29 6.63
C ALA A 111 -5.04 1.43 5.64
N THR A 112 -3.79 1.59 5.26
CA THR A 112 -3.38 2.50 4.19
C THR A 112 -2.42 1.78 3.28
N LEU A 113 -2.58 1.98 1.99
CA LEU A 113 -1.71 1.44 0.96
C LEU A 113 -1.06 2.59 0.19
N TRP A 114 0.26 2.56 0.13
CA TRP A 114 1.08 3.52 -0.59
C TRP A 114 1.80 2.81 -1.73
N LEU A 115 1.84 3.44 -2.89
CA LEU A 115 2.63 3.02 -4.04
C LEU A 115 3.62 4.11 -4.40
N ILE A 116 4.88 3.73 -4.55
CA ILE A 116 5.97 4.61 -4.96
C ILE A 116 6.66 3.94 -6.15
N PRO A 117 6.12 4.12 -7.38
CA PRO A 117 6.62 3.43 -8.57
C PRO A 117 8.07 3.78 -8.89
N GLY A 118 8.49 5.03 -8.66
CA GLY A 118 9.88 5.48 -8.84
C GLY A 118 10.89 4.72 -7.97
N GLN A 119 10.42 4.04 -6.92
CA GLN A 119 11.23 3.18 -6.05
C GLN A 119 10.81 1.70 -6.09
N GLN A 120 9.90 1.34 -6.99
CA GLN A 120 9.35 -0.01 -7.12
C GLN A 120 8.78 -0.54 -5.79
N LEU A 121 8.15 0.32 -5.01
CA LEU A 121 7.78 0.03 -3.63
C LEU A 121 6.26 0.15 -3.42
N ALA A 122 5.70 -0.82 -2.70
CA ALA A 122 4.38 -0.71 -2.10
C ALA A 122 4.49 -0.85 -0.57
N VAL A 123 3.75 -0.03 0.17
CA VAL A 123 3.74 -0.06 1.64
C VAL A 123 2.31 -0.24 2.11
N TYR A 124 2.06 -1.36 2.79
CA TYR A 124 0.82 -1.61 3.50
C TYR A 124 1.02 -1.29 4.98
N GLY A 125 0.35 -0.25 5.47
CA GLY A 125 0.32 0.11 6.88
C GLY A 125 -1.03 -0.21 7.50
N TRP A 126 -1.04 -0.61 8.77
CA TRP A 126 -2.28 -0.84 9.50
C TRP A 126 -2.25 -0.26 10.91
N ASN A 127 -3.45 -0.07 11.47
CA ASN A 127 -3.67 0.34 12.84
C ASN A 127 -4.84 -0.46 13.45
N ASP A 128 -4.55 -1.16 14.54
CA ASP A 128 -5.53 -1.99 15.26
C ASP A 128 -6.57 -1.17 16.02
N ARG A 129 -6.26 0.11 16.30
CA ARG A 129 -7.15 1.06 16.97
C ARG A 129 -8.02 1.89 16.02
N GLY A 130 -7.89 1.68 14.71
CA GLY A 130 -8.53 2.51 13.67
C GLY A 130 -7.73 3.78 13.34
N LEU A 131 -7.70 4.18 12.07
CA LEU A 131 -7.06 5.40 11.57
C LEU A 131 -7.99 6.63 11.66
N CYS A 132 -9.24 6.45 12.08
CA CYS A 132 -10.24 7.53 12.15
C CYS A 132 -10.11 8.34 13.45
N ALA A 133 -9.13 9.24 13.48
CA ALA A 133 -9.25 10.51 14.20
C ALA A 133 -8.39 11.56 13.47
N GLY A 134 -8.99 12.24 12.49
CA GLY A 134 -8.38 13.44 11.88
C GLY A 134 -8.13 13.42 10.38
N TRP A 135 -8.97 12.78 9.56
CA TRP A 135 -8.94 12.94 8.09
C TRP A 135 -10.10 13.79 7.55
N GLU A 136 -11.04 14.21 8.40
CA GLU A 136 -12.06 15.22 8.08
C GLU A 136 -11.48 16.62 8.31
N ALA A 137 -11.61 17.50 7.31
CA ALA A 137 -11.15 18.90 7.20
C ALA A 137 -9.73 19.16 6.65
N GLY A 138 -9.57 18.97 5.33
CA GLY A 138 -8.51 19.57 4.51
C GLY A 138 -8.77 19.31 3.02
N PRO A 139 -8.51 20.27 2.09
CA PRO A 139 -9.28 20.43 0.85
C PRO A 139 -8.80 19.51 -0.27
N TRP A 140 -9.01 18.20 -0.13
CA TRP A 140 -8.77 17.24 -1.20
C TRP A 140 -9.87 16.18 -1.15
N THR A 141 -11.07 16.60 -1.51
CA THR A 141 -12.30 15.81 -1.46
C THR A 141 -12.53 15.02 -2.75
N CYS A 142 -12.77 13.72 -2.55
CA CYS A 142 -13.60 12.78 -3.30
C CYS A 142 -13.45 12.66 -4.83
#